data_AF-A0A7K6ZZ80-F1
#
_entry.id   AF-A0A7K6ZZ80-F1
#
_cell.length_a   1.000
_cell.length_b   1.000
_cell.length_c   1.000
_cell.angle_alpha   90.00
_cell.angle_beta   90.00
_cell.angle_gamma   90.00
#
_symmetry.space_group_name_H-M   'P 1'
#
loop_
_entity.id
_entity.type
_entity.pdbx_description
1 polymer ?
#
loop_
_entity_poly.entity_id
_entity_poly.type
_entity_poly.pdbx_seq_one_letter_code
_entity_poly.pdbx_strand_id
1 'polypeptide(L)'
;HRPAAGGRVRQAFPPAVEEALCGLTGALLELAYCLQALGEFFDQSHVALPNVSKFFLHQAMEEREAAEALMKYQQERGGHYCSRTIQKPNCEYAVSLMKALELAMHQWKTMTRYFEELYALSLENADPHSASTIKKRFIEPKIRKVKLMGDLLANARRLDCSQDGRNSLGDYFMDRFQKEFRTGVDPEPSKRGSPCPPLQQRTGAAEALKRPQRESSQHRNGIGPIYATVYCTASVPQCNDGTGAKAKQGREGL
;
A
#
# COMPACT_ATOMS: atom_id res chain seq x y z
N HIS A 1 -2.62 -19.06 1.70
CA HIS A 1 -1.15 -19.18 1.86
C HIS A 1 -0.80 -20.63 2.22
N ARG A 2 0.13 -21.34 1.55
CA ARG A 2 0.56 -22.69 1.97
C ARG A 2 1.91 -22.59 2.70
N PRO A 3 2.01 -22.91 3.99
CA PRO A 3 3.31 -22.88 4.68
C PRO A 3 4.23 -23.92 4.06
N ALA A 4 5.35 -23.47 3.49
CA ALA A 4 6.43 -24.36 3.04
C ALA A 4 7.17 -24.93 4.26
N ALA A 5 7.81 -26.10 4.09
CA ALA A 5 8.69 -26.68 5.11
C ALA A 5 9.69 -25.62 5.57
N GLY A 6 9.70 -25.31 6.87
CA GLY A 6 10.30 -24.11 7.43
C GLY A 6 11.74 -23.89 6.94
N GLY A 7 11.99 -22.73 6.33
CA GLY A 7 13.34 -22.34 5.94
C GLY A 7 14.29 -22.37 7.14
N ARG A 8 15.55 -22.76 6.93
CA ARG A 8 16.56 -22.92 7.99
C ARG A 8 16.77 -21.67 8.88
N VAL A 9 16.34 -20.50 8.39
CA VAL A 9 16.45 -19.20 9.05
C VAL A 9 15.17 -18.77 9.79
N ARG A 10 14.07 -19.52 9.67
CA ARG A 10 12.78 -19.14 10.27
C ARG A 10 12.84 -19.30 11.79
N GLN A 11 12.74 -18.19 12.51
CA GLN A 11 12.71 -18.15 13.97
C GLN A 11 11.61 -17.21 14.47
N ALA A 12 10.71 -17.73 15.31
CA ALA A 12 9.62 -16.97 15.93
C ALA A 12 8.86 -16.07 14.93
N PHE A 13 8.56 -16.60 13.74
CA PHE A 13 7.87 -15.86 12.68
C PHE A 13 6.46 -16.47 12.47
N PRO A 14 5.40 -15.82 12.96
CA PRO A 14 4.04 -16.36 12.91
C PRO A 14 3.49 -16.39 11.47
N PRO A 15 2.75 -17.45 11.08
CA PRO A 15 2.18 -17.55 9.74
C PRO A 15 1.13 -16.46 9.45
N ALA A 16 0.40 -15.98 10.46
CA ALA A 16 -0.54 -14.87 10.31
C ALA A 16 0.17 -13.56 9.92
N VAL A 17 1.32 -13.27 10.54
CA VAL A 17 2.14 -12.10 10.22
C VAL A 17 2.73 -12.22 8.83
N GLU A 18 3.19 -13.42 8.44
CA GLU A 18 3.67 -13.70 7.09
C GLU A 18 2.60 -13.49 6.00
N GLU A 19 1.38 -13.99 6.22
CA GLU A 19 0.27 -13.81 5.28
C GLU A 19 -0.11 -12.34 5.12
N ALA A 20 -0.11 -11.59 6.23
CA ALA A 20 -0.41 -10.16 6.20
C ALA A 20 0.70 -9.34 5.53
N LEU A 21 1.98 -9.69 5.71
CA LEU A 21 3.11 -9.10 4.98
C LEU A 21 2.96 -9.31 3.45
N CYS A 22 2.55 -10.50 3.02
CA CYS A 22 2.23 -10.75 1.62
C CYS A 22 1.10 -9.84 1.11
N GLY A 23 0.04 -9.66 1.91
CA GLY A 23 -1.07 -8.78 1.54
C GLY A 23 -0.66 -7.32 1.41
N LEU A 24 0.10 -6.81 2.37
CA LEU A 24 0.62 -5.45 2.36
C LEU A 24 1.60 -5.20 1.22
N THR A 25 2.39 -6.20 0.84
CA THR A 25 3.28 -6.10 -0.33
C THR A 25 2.46 -5.86 -1.60
N GLY A 26 1.38 -6.61 -1.80
CA GLY A 26 0.46 -6.40 -2.92
C GLY A 26 -0.19 -5.01 -2.90
N ALA A 27 -0.69 -4.59 -1.73
CA ALA A 27 -1.32 -3.27 -1.56
C ALA A 27 -0.35 -2.09 -1.83
N LEU A 28 0.93 -2.22 -1.45
CA LEU A 28 1.96 -1.22 -1.79
C LEU A 28 2.20 -1.14 -3.30
N LEU A 29 2.23 -2.27 -4.00
CA LEU A 29 2.42 -2.30 -5.45
C LEU A 29 1.21 -1.71 -6.19
N GLU A 30 -0.01 -1.98 -5.71
CA GLU A 30 -1.22 -1.34 -6.23
C GLU A 30 -1.20 0.18 -6.01
N LEU A 31 -0.77 0.64 -4.83
CA LEU A 31 -0.60 2.06 -4.56
C LEU A 31 0.47 2.69 -5.46
N ALA A 32 1.62 2.05 -5.62
CA ALA A 32 2.68 2.51 -6.51
C ALA A 32 2.15 2.65 -7.95
N TYR A 33 1.40 1.67 -8.43
CA TYR A 33 0.81 1.72 -9.77
C TYR A 33 -0.23 2.84 -9.90
N CYS A 34 -1.07 3.05 -8.89
CA CYS A 34 -2.02 4.16 -8.84
C CYS A 34 -1.31 5.53 -8.90
N LEU A 35 -0.24 5.73 -8.12
CA LEU A 35 0.52 6.97 -8.11
C LEU A 35 1.26 7.17 -9.44
N GLN A 36 1.79 6.11 -10.03
CA GLN A 36 2.41 6.19 -11.36
C GLN A 36 1.39 6.65 -12.40
N ALA A 37 0.19 6.06 -12.41
CA ALA A 37 -0.88 6.46 -13.33
C ALA A 37 -1.29 7.94 -13.16
N LEU A 38 -1.29 8.47 -11.93
CA LEU A 38 -1.47 9.91 -11.69
C LEU A 38 -0.32 10.73 -12.28
N GLY A 39 0.92 10.31 -12.06
CA GLY A 39 2.10 10.96 -12.63
C GLY A 39 2.05 11.05 -14.16
N GLU A 40 1.73 9.94 -14.82
CA GLU A 40 1.59 9.87 -16.28
C GLU A 40 0.43 10.76 -16.77
N PHE A 41 -0.68 10.85 -16.03
CA PHE A 41 -1.80 11.71 -16.39
C PHE A 41 -1.41 13.21 -16.40
N PHE A 42 -0.70 13.67 -15.37
CA PHE A 42 -0.31 15.09 -15.27
C PHE A 42 0.75 15.51 -16.31
N ASP A 43 1.47 14.55 -16.91
CA ASP A 43 2.44 14.82 -17.99
C ASP A 43 1.77 14.92 -19.38
N GLN A 44 0.51 14.50 -19.51
CA GLN A 44 -0.20 14.56 -20.79
C GLN A 44 -0.30 16.00 -21.31
N SER A 45 -0.17 16.17 -22.62
CA SER A 45 -0.11 17.49 -23.27
C SER A 45 -1.29 18.42 -23.00
N HIS A 46 -2.47 17.86 -22.69
CA HIS A 46 -3.67 18.62 -22.37
C HIS A 46 -3.80 18.99 -20.88
N VAL A 47 -2.94 18.46 -20.01
CA VAL A 47 -2.86 18.79 -18.57
C VAL A 47 -1.58 19.60 -18.29
N ALA A 48 -0.42 19.12 -18.74
CA ALA A 48 0.87 19.80 -18.75
C ALA A 48 1.31 20.39 -17.39
N LEU A 49 1.21 19.61 -16.32
CA LEU A 49 1.68 19.94 -14.96
C LEU A 49 2.90 19.06 -14.59
N PRO A 50 4.10 19.37 -15.12
CA PRO A 50 5.26 18.49 -15.08
C PRO A 50 5.85 18.29 -13.67
N ASN A 51 5.74 19.27 -12.76
CA ASN A 51 6.25 19.10 -11.40
C ASN A 51 5.27 18.26 -10.57
N VAL A 52 3.97 18.44 -10.76
CA VAL A 52 2.95 17.54 -10.19
C VAL A 52 3.17 16.11 -10.70
N SER A 53 3.43 15.93 -12.00
CA SER A 53 3.79 14.62 -12.56
C SER A 53 5.01 14.01 -11.87
N LYS A 54 6.14 14.75 -11.82
CA LYS A 54 7.37 14.33 -11.15
C LYS A 54 7.13 13.94 -9.69
N PHE A 55 6.31 14.70 -8.97
CA PHE A 55 5.95 14.38 -7.60
C PHE A 55 5.32 12.99 -7.50
N PHE A 56 4.25 12.73 -8.27
CA PHE A 56 3.54 11.46 -8.20
C PHE A 56 4.39 10.28 -8.69
N LEU A 57 5.23 10.48 -9.71
CA LEU A 57 6.20 9.47 -10.15
C LEU A 57 7.23 9.16 -9.06
N HIS A 58 7.77 10.17 -8.38
CA HIS A 58 8.67 9.97 -7.25
C HIS A 58 7.97 9.22 -6.10
N GLN A 59 6.73 9.59 -5.78
CA GLN A 59 5.94 8.89 -4.78
C GLN A 59 5.70 7.42 -5.18
N ALA A 60 5.43 7.13 -6.45
CA ALA A 60 5.31 5.77 -6.96
C ALA A 60 6.60 4.95 -6.77
N MET A 61 7.76 5.55 -7.05
CA MET A 61 9.05 4.90 -6.80
C MET A 61 9.24 4.57 -5.32
N GLU A 62 8.99 5.51 -4.40
CA GLU A 62 9.12 5.27 -2.96
C GLU A 62 8.19 4.14 -2.46
N GLU A 63 6.98 4.03 -3.01
CA GLU A 63 6.05 2.95 -2.65
C GLU A 63 6.50 1.58 -3.20
N ARG A 64 7.11 1.56 -4.38
CA ARG A 64 7.74 0.35 -4.94
C ARG A 64 8.95 -0.09 -4.11
N GLU A 65 9.82 0.85 -3.72
CA GLU A 65 10.94 0.57 -2.82
C GLU A 65 10.45 0.06 -1.45
N ALA A 66 9.34 0.60 -0.93
CA ALA A 66 8.71 0.09 0.28
C ALA A 66 8.22 -1.36 0.10
N ALA A 67 7.64 -1.71 -1.05
CA ALA A 67 7.22 -3.09 -1.34
C ALA A 67 8.41 -4.04 -1.39
N GLU A 68 9.48 -3.65 -2.09
CA GLU A 68 10.73 -4.42 -2.17
C GLU A 68 11.39 -4.58 -0.80
N ALA A 69 11.38 -3.53 0.04
CA ALA A 69 11.86 -3.60 1.41
C ALA A 69 11.04 -4.58 2.28
N LEU A 70 9.72 -4.66 2.05
CA LEU A 70 8.85 -5.60 2.76
C LEU A 70 9.08 -7.05 2.30
N MET A 71 9.25 -7.28 1.00
CA MET A 71 9.64 -8.59 0.45
C MET A 71 10.97 -9.06 1.02
N LYS A 72 11.98 -8.17 1.04
CA LYS A 72 13.29 -8.48 1.61
C LYS A 72 13.19 -8.81 3.09
N TYR A 73 12.43 -8.02 3.85
CA TYR A 73 12.19 -8.30 5.27
C TYR A 73 11.52 -9.66 5.49
N GLN A 74 10.53 -10.00 4.68
CA GLN A 74 9.86 -11.29 4.75
C GLN A 74 10.82 -12.45 4.46
N GLN A 75 11.69 -12.32 3.47
CA GLN A 75 12.73 -13.31 3.16
C GLN A 75 13.75 -13.44 4.30
N GLU A 76 14.18 -12.33 4.90
CA GLU A 76 15.09 -12.31 6.07
C GLU A 76 14.51 -13.06 7.27
N ARG A 77 13.17 -13.03 7.46
CA ARG A 77 12.46 -13.75 8.52
C ARG A 77 12.22 -15.24 8.21
N GLY A 78 12.65 -15.72 7.04
CA GLY A 78 12.40 -17.09 6.58
C GLY A 78 10.97 -17.32 6.09
N GLY A 79 10.33 -16.25 5.61
CA GLY A 79 9.05 -16.31 4.93
C GLY A 79 9.19 -16.44 3.42
N HIS A 80 8.06 -16.75 2.78
CA HIS A 80 7.96 -16.82 1.32
C HIS A 80 7.04 -15.72 0.79
N TYR A 81 7.51 -15.02 -0.25
CA TYR A 81 6.66 -14.09 -0.97
C TYR A 81 5.52 -14.82 -1.67
N CYS A 82 4.29 -14.35 -1.48
CA CYS A 82 3.13 -14.81 -2.24
C CYS A 82 2.79 -13.79 -3.32
N SER A 83 2.96 -14.21 -4.59
CA SER A 83 2.52 -13.42 -5.73
C SER A 83 1.01 -13.20 -5.69
N ARG A 84 0.58 -11.95 -5.91
CA ARG A 84 -0.83 -11.56 -6.07
C ARG A 84 -1.00 -10.83 -7.39
N THR A 85 -2.18 -10.95 -7.98
CA THR A 85 -2.54 -10.19 -9.18
C THR A 85 -2.76 -8.73 -8.79
N ILE A 86 -1.95 -7.83 -9.36
CA ILE A 86 -2.11 -6.39 -9.21
C ILE A 86 -3.16 -5.95 -10.23
N GLN A 87 -4.27 -5.41 -9.75
CA GLN A 87 -5.34 -4.91 -10.61
C GLN A 87 -4.97 -3.54 -11.20
N LYS A 88 -5.52 -3.23 -12.39
CA LYS A 88 -5.43 -1.89 -12.96
C LYS A 88 -6.06 -0.90 -11.97
N PRO A 89 -5.36 0.20 -11.61
CA PRO A 89 -5.90 1.16 -10.68
C PRO A 89 -7.05 1.90 -11.36
N ASN A 90 -8.13 2.09 -10.62
CA ASN A 90 -9.27 2.89 -11.09
C ASN A 90 -8.95 4.38 -10.91
N CYS A 91 -8.07 4.91 -11.77
CA CYS A 91 -7.65 6.31 -11.77
C CYS A 91 -8.58 7.22 -12.57
N GLU A 92 -9.69 6.71 -13.13
CA GLU A 92 -10.61 7.47 -13.99
C GLU A 92 -11.25 8.66 -13.25
N TYR A 93 -11.18 8.69 -11.92
CA TYR A 93 -11.72 9.77 -11.08
C TYR A 93 -10.78 10.97 -10.87
N ALA A 94 -9.50 10.87 -11.21
CA ALA A 94 -8.51 11.93 -10.95
C ALA A 94 -8.50 12.96 -12.09
N VAL A 95 -9.59 13.74 -12.19
CA VAL A 95 -9.76 14.75 -13.24
C VAL A 95 -9.03 16.07 -12.92
N SER A 96 -8.63 16.30 -11.66
CA SER A 96 -7.99 17.55 -11.21
C SER A 96 -6.88 17.32 -10.17
N LEU A 97 -6.03 18.33 -9.99
CA LEU A 97 -4.98 18.31 -8.96
C LEU A 97 -5.56 18.06 -7.55
N MET A 98 -6.66 18.74 -7.21
CA MET A 98 -7.31 18.54 -5.91
C MET A 98 -7.76 17.09 -5.71
N LYS A 99 -8.47 16.52 -6.69
CA LYS A 99 -8.95 15.12 -6.63
C LYS A 99 -7.80 14.14 -6.55
N ALA A 100 -6.69 14.38 -7.27
CA ALA A 100 -5.50 13.54 -7.20
C ALA A 100 -4.84 13.56 -5.81
N LEU A 101 -4.70 14.74 -5.20
CA LEU A 101 -4.15 14.90 -3.85
C LEU A 101 -5.07 14.24 -2.79
N GLU A 102 -6.40 14.39 -2.91
CA GLU A 102 -7.36 13.74 -2.03
C GLU A 102 -7.34 12.22 -2.15
N LEU A 103 -7.27 11.71 -3.38
CA LEU A 103 -7.14 10.28 -3.65
C LEU A 103 -5.86 9.71 -3.02
N ALA A 104 -4.70 10.36 -3.25
CA ALA A 104 -3.43 9.93 -2.69
C ALA A 104 -3.43 9.97 -1.15
N MET A 105 -3.97 11.04 -0.56
CA MET A 105 -4.14 11.15 0.90
C MET A 105 -5.01 10.01 1.45
N HIS A 106 -6.13 9.71 0.80
CA HIS A 106 -7.00 8.61 1.19
C HIS A 106 -6.25 7.27 1.15
N GLN A 107 -5.51 7.00 0.07
CA GLN A 107 -4.74 5.78 -0.05
C GLN A 107 -3.66 5.63 1.02
N TRP A 108 -2.91 6.69 1.35
CA TRP A 108 -1.92 6.61 2.43
C TRP A 108 -2.54 6.45 3.81
N LYS A 109 -3.71 7.03 4.08
CA LYS A 109 -4.46 6.77 5.33
C LYS A 109 -4.87 5.29 5.41
N THR A 110 -5.39 4.74 4.32
CA THR A 110 -5.73 3.31 4.23
C THR A 110 -4.52 2.42 4.44
N MET A 111 -3.39 2.71 3.78
CA MET A 111 -2.15 1.96 4.00
C MET A 111 -1.65 2.07 5.44
N THR A 112 -1.75 3.24 6.06
CA THR A 112 -1.38 3.42 7.48
C THR A 112 -2.19 2.48 8.36
N ARG A 113 -3.51 2.40 8.15
CA ARG A 113 -4.38 1.48 8.88
C ARG A 113 -3.98 0.02 8.70
N TYR A 114 -3.70 -0.41 7.47
CA TYR A 114 -3.25 -1.79 7.22
C TYR A 114 -1.93 -2.11 7.93
N PHE A 115 -0.99 -1.15 8.00
CA PHE A 115 0.24 -1.34 8.78
C PHE A 115 0.01 -1.34 10.29
N GLU A 116 -0.93 -0.53 10.80
CA GLU A 116 -1.33 -0.54 12.21
C GLU A 116 -1.99 -1.88 12.60
N GLU A 117 -2.81 -2.44 11.73
CA GLU A 117 -3.40 -3.77 11.89
C GLU A 117 -2.32 -4.87 11.91
N LEU A 118 -1.35 -4.81 10.99
CA LEU A 118 -0.21 -5.73 11.03
C LEU A 118 0.66 -5.55 12.29
N TYR A 119 0.82 -4.31 12.76
CA TYR A 119 1.52 -4.03 14.01
C TYR A 119 0.81 -4.68 15.21
N ALA A 120 -0.52 -4.50 15.31
CA ALA A 120 -1.32 -5.14 16.35
C ALA A 120 -1.26 -6.67 16.27
N LEU A 121 -1.41 -7.23 15.07
CA LEU A 121 -1.30 -8.67 14.81
C LEU A 121 0.07 -9.23 15.23
N SER A 122 1.13 -8.46 15.00
CA SER A 122 2.50 -8.84 15.42
C SER A 122 2.62 -8.89 16.95
N LEU A 123 1.98 -7.96 17.67
CA LEU A 123 1.97 -7.99 19.14
C LEU A 123 1.16 -9.18 19.68
N GLU A 124 -0.02 -9.42 19.12
CA GLU A 124 -0.90 -10.55 19.51
C GLU A 124 -0.23 -11.91 19.31
N ASN A 125 0.59 -12.04 18.27
CA ASN A 125 1.33 -13.27 17.96
C ASN A 125 2.74 -13.30 18.58
N ALA A 126 3.04 -12.41 19.54
CA ALA A 126 4.33 -12.33 20.23
C ALA A 126 5.55 -12.22 19.28
N ASP A 127 5.42 -11.44 18.19
CA ASP A 127 6.49 -11.10 17.25
C ASP A 127 6.95 -9.63 17.43
N PRO A 128 7.76 -9.35 18.46
CA PRO A 128 8.21 -7.98 18.75
C PRO A 128 9.11 -7.40 17.66
N HIS A 129 9.79 -8.26 16.89
CA HIS A 129 10.67 -7.82 15.82
C HIS A 129 9.87 -7.27 14.63
N SER A 130 8.81 -7.97 14.20
CA SER A 130 7.86 -7.44 13.20
C SER A 130 7.25 -6.14 13.69
N ALA A 131 6.71 -6.11 14.91
CA ALA A 131 6.07 -4.93 15.47
C ALA A 131 7.01 -3.70 15.45
N SER A 132 8.26 -3.84 15.90
CA SER A 132 9.24 -2.75 15.86
C SER A 132 9.55 -2.29 14.42
N THR A 133 9.75 -3.23 13.50
CA THR A 133 10.09 -2.92 12.10
C THR A 133 8.94 -2.20 11.39
N ILE A 134 7.71 -2.69 11.52
CA ILE A 134 6.51 -2.11 10.90
C ILE A 134 6.32 -0.67 11.37
N LYS A 135 6.40 -0.44 12.68
CA LYS A 135 6.23 0.89 13.27
C LYS A 135 7.25 1.89 12.74
N LYS A 136 8.53 1.54 12.76
CA LYS A 136 9.62 2.46 12.40
C LYS A 136 9.75 2.68 10.90
N ARG A 137 9.69 1.60 10.10
CA ARG A 137 10.02 1.67 8.68
C ARG A 137 8.83 1.96 7.78
N PHE A 138 7.60 1.69 8.23
CA PHE A 138 6.43 1.76 7.35
C PHE A 138 5.36 2.73 7.86
N ILE A 139 4.96 2.66 9.13
CA ILE A 139 3.92 3.57 9.67
C ILE A 139 4.39 5.03 9.68
N GLU A 140 5.56 5.31 10.25
CA GLU A 140 6.05 6.69 10.40
C GLU A 140 6.17 7.45 9.07
N PRO A 141 6.74 6.88 7.98
CA PRO A 141 6.72 7.52 6.67
C PRO A 141 5.32 7.83 6.16
N LYS A 142 4.33 6.94 6.34
CA LYS A 142 2.96 7.20 5.85
C LYS A 142 2.31 8.37 6.57
N ILE A 143 2.51 8.51 7.88
CA ILE A 143 2.00 9.65 8.65
C ILE A 143 2.58 10.97 8.10
N ARG A 144 3.87 11.00 7.76
CA ARG A 144 4.51 12.18 7.15
C ARG A 144 3.90 12.51 5.78
N LYS A 145 3.62 11.50 4.95
CA LYS A 145 2.94 11.69 3.65
C LYS A 145 1.52 12.21 3.80
N VAL A 146 0.76 11.71 4.77
CA VAL A 146 -0.60 12.19 5.07
C VAL A 146 -0.58 13.66 5.51
N LYS A 147 0.38 14.05 6.36
CA LYS A 147 0.57 15.45 6.75
C LYS A 147 0.90 16.32 5.53
N LEU A 148 1.85 15.87 4.71
CA LEU A 148 2.24 16.60 3.49
C LEU A 148 1.03 16.83 2.57
N MET A 149 0.20 15.81 2.34
CA MET A 149 -1.02 15.99 1.53
C MET A 149 -2.00 16.98 2.15
N GLY A 150 -2.15 16.98 3.48
CA GLY A 150 -2.98 17.95 4.18
C GLY A 150 -2.54 19.39 3.92
N ASP A 151 -1.22 19.65 3.96
CA ASP A 151 -0.66 20.98 3.68
C ASP A 151 -0.87 21.38 2.21
N LEU A 152 -0.63 20.46 1.28
CA LEU A 152 -0.82 20.70 -0.15
C LEU A 152 -2.30 21.00 -0.48
N LEU A 153 -3.23 20.26 0.12
CA LEU A 153 -4.67 20.50 -0.04
C LEU A 153 -5.08 21.85 0.56
N ALA A 154 -4.50 22.24 1.69
CA ALA A 154 -4.76 23.55 2.27
C ALA A 154 -4.29 24.69 1.34
N ASN A 155 -3.12 24.53 0.71
CA ASN A 155 -2.61 25.50 -0.28
C ASN A 155 -3.44 25.51 -1.56
N ALA A 156 -3.82 24.34 -2.08
CA ALA A 156 -4.69 24.23 -3.26
C ALA A 156 -6.03 24.93 -3.04
N ARG A 157 -6.62 24.80 -1.84
CA ARG A 157 -7.85 25.51 -1.46
C ARG A 157 -7.67 27.03 -1.37
N ARG A 158 -6.50 27.51 -0.92
CA ARG A 158 -6.20 28.96 -0.85
C ARG A 158 -6.00 29.59 -2.23
N LEU A 159 -5.62 28.79 -3.22
CA LEU A 159 -5.39 29.22 -4.60
C LEU A 159 -6.61 28.96 -5.50
N ASP A 160 -7.75 28.56 -4.93
CA ASP A 160 -8.98 28.20 -5.65
C ASP A 160 -8.72 27.22 -6.81
N CYS A 161 -7.90 26.19 -6.56
CA CYS A 161 -7.64 25.12 -7.53
C CYS A 161 -8.95 24.49 -8.03
N SER A 162 -9.04 24.27 -9.35
CA SER A 162 -10.26 23.78 -9.98
C SER A 162 -10.59 22.34 -9.58
N GLN A 163 -11.88 22.07 -9.33
CA GLN A 163 -12.37 20.71 -9.09
C GLN A 163 -12.56 19.91 -10.39
N ASP A 164 -12.69 20.60 -11.53
CA ASP A 164 -13.02 20.02 -12.82
C ASP A 164 -11.81 19.93 -13.76
N GLY A 165 -10.64 20.36 -13.30
CA GLY A 165 -9.36 20.22 -14.01
C GLY A 165 -9.18 21.15 -15.21
N ARG A 166 -10.10 22.11 -15.41
CA ARG A 166 -10.07 23.06 -16.53
C ARG A 166 -9.65 24.44 -16.06
N ASN A 167 -8.72 25.06 -16.79
CA ASN A 167 -8.31 26.47 -16.72
C ASN A 167 -8.03 27.00 -15.29
N SER A 168 -7.35 26.21 -14.47
CA SER A 168 -6.99 26.60 -13.10
C SER A 168 -5.63 27.30 -13.07
N LEU A 169 -5.65 28.64 -12.91
CA LEU A 169 -4.42 29.39 -12.61
C LEU A 169 -3.80 28.92 -11.27
N GLY A 170 -4.62 28.47 -10.32
CA GLY A 170 -4.17 27.89 -9.05
C GLY A 170 -3.35 26.62 -9.24
N ASP A 171 -3.77 25.71 -10.13
CA ASP A 171 -3.03 24.46 -10.41
C ASP A 171 -1.68 24.77 -11.05
N TYR A 172 -1.64 25.76 -11.94
CA TYR A 172 -0.40 26.25 -12.52
C TYR A 172 0.53 26.85 -11.45
N PHE A 173 0.01 27.69 -10.55
CA PHE A 173 0.83 28.26 -9.46
C PHE A 173 1.35 27.18 -8.50
N MET A 174 0.51 26.20 -8.16
CA MET A 174 0.92 25.05 -7.36
C MET A 174 2.06 24.29 -8.05
N ASP A 175 1.87 23.89 -9.31
CA ASP A 175 2.90 23.19 -10.08
C ASP A 175 4.20 24.00 -10.18
N ARG A 176 4.11 25.31 -10.41
CA ARG A 176 5.30 26.14 -10.55
C ARG A 176 5.97 26.43 -9.23
N PHE A 177 5.27 26.75 -8.16
CA PHE A 177 5.88 27.34 -6.95
C PHE A 177 5.89 26.43 -5.72
N GLN A 178 5.10 25.37 -5.69
CA GLN A 178 5.11 24.44 -4.57
C GLN A 178 6.41 23.63 -4.58
N LYS A 179 7.20 23.73 -3.50
CA LYS A 179 8.56 23.17 -3.45
C LYS A 179 8.57 21.65 -3.51
N GLU A 180 7.60 21.03 -2.87
CA GLU A 180 7.47 19.58 -2.72
C GLU A 180 7.16 18.89 -4.05
N PHE A 181 6.61 19.62 -5.03
CA PHE A 181 6.45 19.09 -6.38
C PHE A 181 7.74 19.09 -7.20
N ARG A 182 8.73 19.88 -6.79
CA ARG A 182 10.02 19.95 -7.50
C ARG A 182 11.02 18.91 -7.01
N THR A 183 10.85 18.40 -5.79
CA THR A 183 11.72 17.37 -5.20
C THR A 183 11.38 16.00 -5.77
N GLY A 184 11.87 15.73 -6.99
CA GLY A 184 11.61 14.47 -7.68
C GLY A 184 12.85 13.70 -8.14
N VAL A 185 14.03 14.33 -8.26
CA VAL A 185 15.25 13.66 -8.76
C VAL A 185 16.52 14.36 -8.28
N ASP A 186 16.72 14.49 -6.97
CA ASP A 186 18.06 14.73 -6.43
C ASP A 186 18.26 13.80 -5.23
N PRO A 187 19.15 12.79 -5.31
CA PRO A 187 19.44 11.94 -4.18
C PRO A 187 20.26 12.75 -3.17
N GLU A 188 19.58 13.39 -2.22
CA GLU A 188 20.22 13.90 -1.01
C GLU A 188 20.79 12.69 -0.21
N PRO A 189 22.10 12.65 0.06
CA PRO A 189 22.73 11.50 0.69
C PRO A 189 22.49 11.57 2.21
N SER A 190 21.33 11.11 2.67
CA SER A 190 21.10 10.95 4.11
C SER A 190 20.82 9.52 4.52
N LYS A 191 21.87 8.94 5.12
CA LYS A 191 21.85 7.89 6.13
C LYS A 191 21.47 6.50 5.63
N ARG A 192 22.39 5.93 4.85
CA ARG A 192 22.67 4.48 4.87
C ARG A 192 22.74 4.05 6.34
N GLY A 193 21.74 3.28 6.79
CA GLY A 193 21.69 2.76 8.15
C GLY A 193 23.01 2.09 8.48
N SER A 194 23.67 2.54 9.54
CA SER A 194 24.85 1.89 10.08
C SER A 194 24.51 0.41 10.34
N PRO A 195 25.34 -0.54 9.89
CA PRO A 195 25.19 -1.93 10.33
C PRO A 195 25.28 -1.93 11.87
N CYS A 196 24.34 -2.61 12.53
CA CYS A 196 24.47 -2.89 13.95
C CYS A 196 25.85 -3.56 14.19
N PRO A 197 26.68 -3.08 15.14
CA PRO A 197 27.88 -3.80 15.50
C PRO A 197 27.50 -5.16 16.10
N PRO A 198 28.29 -6.22 15.86
CA PRO A 198 27.99 -7.54 16.37
C PRO A 198 27.95 -7.55 17.90
N LEU A 199 26.99 -8.28 18.46
CA LEU A 199 26.84 -8.53 19.90
C LEU A 199 28.15 -9.09 20.46
N GLN A 200 28.90 -8.24 21.15
CA GLN A 200 30.06 -8.65 21.92
C GLN A 200 29.56 -9.44 23.13
N GLN A 201 30.00 -10.71 23.22
CA GLN A 201 29.64 -11.62 24.31
C GLN A 201 30.02 -10.97 25.64
N ARG A 202 29.00 -10.58 26.42
CA ARG A 202 29.16 -10.32 27.85
C ARG A 202 28.75 -11.58 28.59
N THR A 203 29.75 -12.33 29.05
CA THR A 203 29.61 -13.30 30.14
C THR A 203 29.28 -12.52 31.42
N GLY A 204 28.12 -12.80 32.00
CA GLY A 204 27.66 -12.20 33.26
C GLY A 204 26.55 -13.05 33.84
N ALA A 205 26.73 -13.45 35.09
CA ALA A 205 26.02 -14.53 35.78
C ALA A 205 24.50 -14.35 35.89
N ALA A 206 23.82 -15.50 35.95
CA ALA A 206 22.39 -15.63 36.17
C ALA A 206 21.98 -15.22 37.58
N GLU A 207 20.95 -14.39 37.70
CA GLU A 207 20.10 -14.35 38.88
C GLU A 207 18.63 -14.45 38.47
N ALA A 208 17.96 -15.43 39.08
CA ALA A 208 16.61 -15.83 38.78
C ALA A 208 15.60 -14.82 39.35
N LEU A 209 14.77 -14.23 38.48
CA LEU A 209 13.62 -13.44 38.90
C LEU A 209 12.32 -14.24 38.65
N LYS A 210 11.67 -14.62 39.75
CA LYS A 210 10.40 -15.35 39.78
C LYS A 210 9.28 -14.54 39.13
N ARG A 211 8.49 -15.18 38.25
CA ARG A 211 7.21 -14.66 37.73
C ARG A 211 6.10 -14.80 38.79
N PRO A 212 5.19 -13.83 38.93
CA PRO A 212 3.86 -14.10 39.48
C PRO A 212 2.91 -14.55 38.36
N GLN A 213 2.15 -15.60 38.64
CA GLN A 213 0.96 -15.98 37.87
C GLN A 213 -0.11 -14.89 37.98
N ARG A 214 -0.83 -14.61 36.88
CA ARG A 214 -2.13 -13.98 36.97
C ARG A 214 -3.10 -14.65 36.01
N GLU A 215 -4.24 -14.98 36.59
CA GLU A 215 -5.32 -15.81 36.07
C GLU A 215 -6.02 -15.18 34.87
N SER A 216 -6.46 -16.07 33.99
CA SER A 216 -7.29 -15.82 32.83
C SER A 216 -8.73 -15.47 33.23
N SER A 217 -9.27 -14.38 32.69
CA SER A 217 -10.71 -14.20 32.53
C SER A 217 -11.02 -13.96 31.05
N GLN A 218 -11.68 -14.94 30.45
CA GLN A 218 -12.17 -14.91 29.07
C GLN A 218 -13.33 -13.92 28.97
N HIS A 219 -13.25 -12.95 28.07
CA HIS A 219 -14.44 -12.35 27.46
C HIS A 219 -14.28 -12.44 25.95
N ARG A 220 -15.08 -13.33 25.35
CA ARG A 220 -15.22 -13.45 23.89
C ARG A 220 -15.88 -12.17 23.38
N ASN A 221 -15.18 -11.43 22.53
CA ASN A 221 -15.81 -10.54 21.56
C ASN A 221 -15.41 -11.07 20.18
N GLY A 222 -16.39 -11.70 19.52
CA GLY A 222 -16.23 -12.21 18.17
C GLY A 222 -16.16 -11.06 17.18
N ILE A 223 -14.96 -10.80 16.66
CA ILE A 223 -14.76 -10.07 15.41
C ILE A 223 -13.81 -10.95 14.60
N GLY A 224 -14.39 -11.71 13.67
CA GLY A 224 -13.61 -12.50 12.72
C GLY A 224 -12.89 -11.59 11.72
N PRO A 225 -11.79 -12.05 11.10
CA PRO A 225 -11.06 -11.28 10.11
C PRO A 225 -11.91 -11.08 8.85
N ILE A 226 -12.15 -9.82 8.48
CA ILE A 226 -12.95 -9.40 7.30
C ILE A 226 -12.20 -9.64 5.97
N TYR A 227 -10.95 -10.10 5.98
CA TYR A 227 -10.16 -10.21 4.74
C TYR A 227 -10.51 -11.41 3.83
N ALA A 228 -11.64 -12.09 4.03
CA ALA A 228 -12.02 -13.28 3.26
C ALA A 228 -13.27 -13.14 2.36
N THR A 229 -13.85 -11.95 2.15
CA THR A 229 -15.13 -11.87 1.39
C THR A 229 -15.30 -10.66 0.50
N VAL A 230 -14.30 -10.31 -0.31
CA VAL A 230 -14.58 -9.50 -1.50
C VAL A 230 -13.86 -10.08 -2.71
N TYR A 231 -14.68 -10.49 -3.69
CA TYR A 231 -14.36 -10.91 -5.06
C TYR A 231 -14.06 -12.41 -5.33
N CYS A 232 -15.09 -13.24 -5.23
CA CYS A 232 -15.26 -14.41 -6.08
C CYS A 232 -16.74 -14.52 -6.51
N THR A 233 -17.10 -13.96 -7.67
CA THR A 233 -18.05 -14.52 -8.66
C THR A 233 -18.19 -13.58 -9.85
N ALA A 234 -17.45 -13.87 -10.92
CA ALA A 234 -17.86 -13.51 -12.27
C ALA A 234 -17.37 -14.61 -13.21
N SER A 235 -18.17 -15.67 -13.28
CA SER A 235 -18.08 -16.68 -14.33
C SER A 235 -18.33 -16.01 -15.68
N VAL A 236 -17.32 -16.01 -16.53
CA VAL A 236 -17.42 -15.67 -17.96
C VAL A 236 -18.25 -16.74 -18.67
N PRO A 237 -19.27 -16.43 -19.48
CA PRO A 237 -19.92 -17.42 -20.33
C PRO A 237 -19.03 -17.74 -21.54
N GLN A 238 -18.74 -19.01 -21.76
CA GLN A 238 -18.20 -19.54 -23.00
C GLN A 238 -19.25 -19.41 -24.12
N CYS A 239 -18.91 -18.75 -25.22
CA CYS A 239 -19.60 -18.93 -26.49
C CYS A 239 -19.20 -20.28 -27.08
N ASN A 240 -20.18 -21.18 -27.26
CA ASN A 240 -20.04 -22.34 -28.13
C ASN A 240 -20.90 -22.13 -29.38
N ASP A 241 -20.24 -22.18 -30.53
CA ASP A 241 -20.87 -22.44 -31.84
C ASP A 241 -21.41 -23.87 -31.91
N GLY A 242 -22.56 -24.06 -32.56
CA GLY A 242 -23.07 -25.40 -32.86
C GLY A 242 -24.56 -25.49 -33.22
N THR A 243 -24.87 -25.11 -34.48
CA THR A 243 -25.77 -25.78 -35.43
C THR A 243 -27.08 -26.44 -34.94
N GLY A 244 -28.22 -25.97 -35.47
CA GLY A 244 -29.49 -26.70 -35.36
C GLY A 244 -30.65 -26.02 -36.09
N ALA A 245 -30.74 -26.22 -37.40
CA ALA A 245 -31.84 -25.78 -38.23
C ALA A 245 -33.20 -26.36 -37.80
N LYS A 246 -34.26 -25.53 -37.86
CA LYS A 246 -35.58 -25.94 -38.37
C LYS A 246 -36.43 -24.71 -38.71
N ALA A 247 -36.66 -24.54 -40.01
CA ALA A 247 -37.68 -23.67 -40.57
C ALA A 247 -39.09 -24.17 -40.22
N LYS A 248 -40.03 -23.24 -40.02
CA LYS A 248 -41.43 -23.42 -40.43
C LYS A 248 -42.08 -22.07 -40.72
N GLN A 249 -42.81 -22.07 -41.84
CA GLN A 249 -43.51 -20.99 -42.52
C GLN A 249 -44.68 -20.38 -41.76
N GLY A 250 -44.98 -19.13 -42.15
CA GLY A 250 -46.33 -18.61 -42.42
C GLY A 250 -46.85 -17.62 -41.38
N ARG A 251 -47.65 -16.60 -41.70
CA ARG A 251 -48.18 -16.03 -42.94
C ARG A 251 -49.07 -14.84 -42.49
N GLU A 252 -48.98 -13.68 -43.17
CA GLU A 252 -49.96 -12.57 -43.26
C GLU A 252 -50.44 -11.90 -41.94
N GLY A 253 -50.75 -10.61 -41.84
CA GLY A 253 -50.89 -9.50 -42.78
C GLY A 253 -51.64 -8.35 -42.06
N LEU A 254 -51.56 -7.15 -42.68
CA LEU A 254 -52.10 -5.82 -42.34
C LEU A 254 -51.19 -4.91 -41.50
#